data_AF-A0A7K4A677-F1
#
_entry.id   AF-A0A7K4A677-F1
#
_cell.length_a   1.000
_cell.length_b   1.000
_cell.length_c   1.000
_cell.angle_alpha   90.00
_cell.angle_beta   90.00
_cell.angle_gamma   90.00
#
_symmetry.space_group_name_H-M   'P 1'
#
loop_
_entity.id
_entity.type
_entity.pdbx_description
1 polymer ?
#
loop_
_entity_poly.entity_id
_entity_poly.type
_entity_poly.pdbx_seq_one_letter_code
_entity_poly.pdbx_strand_id
1 'polypeptide(L)'
;MILSCGTTSADSLTAIDHYNRAVGYAYEGEYLLALNETDRALAENPEFSLAHITRAGILNSLGRYDESLTASDQAIGLNPNQSGAWNNRAYALIHLGRYEESLDASDRAISLDPALPEAWINKGTALIALGRYNEALDASKNAAEIDPFSSDAKENIRIAEAALNTPPPTSASIPFLVILVASVFGAGLMALTTKARI
;
A
#
# COMPACT_ATOMS: atom_id res chain seq x y z
N MET A 1 -7.00 44.70 10.87
CA MET A 1 -6.41 44.08 12.07
C MET A 1 -7.53 43.36 12.80
N ILE A 2 -7.83 42.12 12.38
CA ILE A 2 -8.90 41.33 12.99
C ILE A 2 -8.24 40.51 14.09
N LEU A 3 -8.75 40.70 15.30
CA LEU A 3 -8.29 40.07 16.54
C LEU A 3 -8.35 38.54 16.38
N SER A 4 -7.19 37.89 16.38
CA SER A 4 -7.06 36.48 16.69
C SER A 4 -7.42 36.34 18.17
N CYS A 5 -8.70 36.05 18.42
CA CYS A 5 -9.19 35.64 19.73
C CYS A 5 -8.58 34.27 20.03
N GLY A 6 -7.94 34.14 21.19
CA GLY A 6 -7.20 32.94 21.57
C GLY A 6 -8.03 31.68 21.41
N THR A 7 -7.42 30.66 20.82
CA THR A 7 -7.87 29.26 20.93
C THR A 7 -8.06 28.96 22.40
N THR A 8 -9.30 28.83 22.86
CA THR A 8 -9.56 28.67 24.29
C THR A 8 -9.26 27.23 24.70
N SER A 9 -8.81 27.03 25.95
CA SER A 9 -8.59 25.69 26.52
C SER A 9 -9.86 24.82 26.49
N ALA A 10 -11.04 25.43 26.38
CA ALA A 10 -12.32 24.74 26.27
C ALA A 10 -12.47 24.04 24.90
N ASP A 11 -12.14 24.72 23.80
CA ASP A 11 -12.21 24.15 22.43
C ASP A 11 -11.29 22.93 22.31
N SER A 12 -10.09 23.00 22.92
CA SER A 12 -9.16 21.88 22.96
C SER A 12 -9.67 20.69 23.79
N LEU A 13 -10.43 20.94 24.87
CA LEU A 13 -10.96 19.88 25.72
C LEU A 13 -12.14 19.17 25.03
N THR A 14 -13.02 19.92 24.37
CA THR A 14 -14.14 19.34 23.60
C THR A 14 -13.65 18.49 22.43
N ALA A 15 -12.61 18.93 21.71
CA ALA A 15 -11.98 18.12 20.67
C ALA A 15 -11.44 16.77 21.20
N ILE A 16 -10.82 16.79 22.39
CA ILE A 16 -10.30 15.59 23.06
C ILE A 16 -11.45 14.64 23.46
N ASP A 17 -12.58 15.16 23.95
CA ASP A 17 -13.73 14.33 24.33
C ASP A 17 -14.38 13.64 23.12
N HIS A 18 -14.47 14.33 21.99
CA HIS A 18 -14.91 13.74 20.72
C HIS A 18 -13.92 12.67 20.24
N TYR A 19 -12.61 12.97 20.27
CA TYR A 19 -11.57 12.01 19.91
C TYR A 19 -11.62 10.74 20.77
N ASN A 20 -11.76 10.87 22.09
CA ASN A 20 -11.83 9.72 22.99
C ASN A 20 -13.05 8.83 22.69
N ARG A 21 -14.19 9.43 22.37
CA ARG A 21 -15.38 8.67 21.93
C ARG A 21 -15.17 7.99 20.58
N ALA A 22 -14.53 8.68 19.63
CA ALA A 22 -14.21 8.10 18.33
C ALA A 22 -13.34 6.85 18.48
N VAL A 23 -12.32 6.92 19.33
CA VAL A 23 -11.45 5.78 19.66
C VAL A 23 -12.25 4.64 20.30
N GLY A 24 -13.14 4.95 21.25
CA GLY A 24 -14.03 3.96 21.87
C GLY A 24 -14.91 3.22 20.85
N TYR A 25 -15.61 3.96 19.99
CA TYR A 25 -16.43 3.36 18.93
C TYR A 25 -15.61 2.56 17.92
N ALA A 26 -14.40 3.01 17.59
CA ALA A 26 -13.52 2.27 16.70
C ALA A 26 -13.11 0.90 17.29
N TYR A 27 -12.84 0.83 18.60
CA TYR A 27 -12.57 -0.44 19.29
C TYR A 27 -13.79 -1.37 19.32
N GLU A 28 -15.00 -0.83 19.38
CA GLU A 28 -16.25 -1.59 19.32
C GLU A 28 -16.63 -2.01 17.89
N GLY A 29 -15.91 -1.52 16.87
CA GLY A 29 -16.21 -1.78 15.46
C GLY A 29 -17.33 -0.89 14.89
N GLU A 30 -17.80 0.10 15.65
CA GLU A 30 -18.84 1.05 15.27
C GLU A 30 -18.25 2.19 14.42
N TYR A 31 -17.69 1.83 13.26
CA TYR A 31 -16.86 2.72 12.44
C TYR A 31 -17.59 4.00 11.96
N LEU A 32 -18.90 3.94 11.72
CA LEU A 32 -19.66 5.13 11.31
C LEU A 32 -19.83 6.12 12.47
N LEU A 33 -20.08 5.62 13.69
CA LEU A 33 -20.13 6.46 14.88
C LEU A 33 -18.74 7.04 15.19
N ALA A 34 -17.71 6.22 15.07
CA ALA A 34 -16.32 6.64 15.23
C ALA A 34 -15.95 7.77 14.26
N LEU A 35 -16.30 7.62 12.98
CA LEU A 35 -16.04 8.63 11.95
C LEU A 35 -16.74 9.95 12.27
N ASN A 36 -18.02 9.90 12.65
CA ASN A 36 -18.76 11.10 13.03
C ASN A 36 -18.14 11.81 14.25
N GLU A 37 -17.65 11.07 15.23
CA GLU A 37 -16.95 11.67 16.38
C GLU A 37 -15.56 12.23 15.98
N THR A 38 -14.83 11.61 15.05
CA THR A 38 -13.61 12.23 14.51
C THR A 38 -13.90 13.52 13.75
N ASP A 39 -14.97 13.58 12.96
CA ASP A 39 -15.35 14.79 12.21
C ASP A 39 -15.73 15.93 13.18
N ARG A 40 -16.39 15.62 14.30
CA ARG A 40 -16.65 16.58 15.38
C ARG A 40 -15.37 17.05 16.06
N ALA A 41 -14.45 16.14 16.39
CA ALA A 41 -13.16 16.51 16.98
C ALA A 41 -12.38 17.48 16.07
N LEU A 42 -12.40 17.23 14.76
CA LEU A 42 -11.72 18.06 13.76
C LEU A 42 -12.44 19.37 13.44
N ALA A 43 -13.75 19.45 13.65
CA ALA A 43 -14.48 20.71 13.55
C ALA A 43 -14.09 21.68 14.68
N GLU A 44 -13.86 21.17 15.89
CA GLU A 44 -13.38 21.95 17.05
C GLU A 44 -11.88 22.25 16.94
N ASN A 45 -11.06 21.28 16.52
CA ASN A 45 -9.62 21.44 16.33
C ASN A 45 -9.13 20.77 15.04
N PRO A 46 -9.07 21.51 13.91
CA PRO A 46 -8.59 20.99 12.64
C PRO A 46 -7.13 20.53 12.63
N GLU A 47 -6.31 21.03 13.57
CA GLU A 47 -4.88 20.71 13.68
C GLU A 47 -4.62 19.50 14.60
N PHE A 48 -5.68 18.80 15.02
CA PHE A 48 -5.54 17.63 15.89
C PHE A 48 -5.02 16.40 15.11
N SER A 49 -3.69 16.29 15.00
CA SER A 49 -3.01 15.22 14.25
C SER A 49 -3.50 13.80 14.62
N LEU A 50 -3.70 13.49 15.91
CA LEU A 50 -4.20 12.17 16.33
C LEU A 50 -5.62 11.88 15.80
N ALA A 51 -6.50 12.89 15.75
CA ALA A 51 -7.84 12.71 15.20
C ALA A 51 -7.81 12.41 13.69
N HIS A 52 -6.90 13.03 12.94
CA HIS A 52 -6.67 12.69 11.52
C HIS A 52 -6.13 11.26 11.35
N ILE A 53 -5.22 10.80 12.22
CA ILE A 53 -4.72 9.41 12.20
C ILE A 53 -5.86 8.42 12.45
N THR A 54 -6.65 8.64 13.51
CA THR A 54 -7.80 7.79 13.82
C THR A 54 -8.83 7.81 12.69
N ARG A 55 -9.11 8.97 12.12
CA ARG A 55 -10.01 9.12 10.96
C ARG A 55 -9.51 8.30 9.77
N ALA A 56 -8.22 8.35 9.46
CA ALA A 56 -7.63 7.54 8.39
C ALA A 56 -7.78 6.03 8.65
N GLY A 57 -7.51 5.57 9.87
CA GLY A 57 -7.71 4.18 10.26
C GLY A 57 -9.15 3.72 10.09
N ILE A 58 -10.12 4.52 10.55
CA ILE A 58 -11.56 4.25 10.39
C ILE A 58 -11.95 4.19 8.91
N LEU A 59 -11.45 5.12 8.09
CA LEU A 59 -11.75 5.15 6.65
C LEU A 59 -11.15 3.96 5.91
N ASN A 60 -9.98 3.47 6.32
CA ASN A 60 -9.42 2.20 5.85
C ASN A 60 -10.36 1.03 6.16
N SER A 61 -10.86 0.93 7.40
CA SER A 61 -11.83 -0.12 7.78
C SER A 61 -13.15 -0.02 7.01
N LEU A 62 -13.55 1.17 6.59
CA LEU A 62 -14.74 1.42 5.76
C LEU A 62 -14.49 1.25 4.25
N GLY A 63 -13.26 0.95 3.83
CA GLY A 63 -12.89 0.84 2.41
C GLY A 63 -12.84 2.17 1.65
N ARG A 64 -12.83 3.31 2.35
CA ARG A 64 -12.82 4.67 1.79
C ARG A 64 -11.37 5.16 1.64
N TYR A 65 -10.61 4.49 0.78
CA TYR A 65 -9.15 4.64 0.72
C TYR A 65 -8.66 6.02 0.27
N ASP A 66 -9.33 6.68 -0.67
CA ASP A 66 -8.94 8.05 -1.10
C ASP A 66 -9.09 9.07 0.05
N GLU A 67 -10.14 8.94 0.84
CA GLU A 67 -10.37 9.81 2.00
C GLU A 67 -9.42 9.47 3.15
N SER A 68 -9.08 8.19 3.32
CA SER A 68 -8.05 7.74 4.26
C SER A 68 -6.67 8.31 3.90
N LEU A 69 -6.31 8.28 2.61
CA LEU A 69 -5.08 8.86 2.11
C LEU A 69 -5.03 10.37 2.41
N THR A 70 -6.12 11.09 2.13
CA THR A 70 -6.23 12.52 2.44
C THR A 70 -6.05 12.79 3.93
N ALA A 71 -6.73 12.02 4.81
CA ALA A 71 -6.61 12.18 6.26
C ALA A 71 -5.20 11.85 6.77
N SER A 72 -4.56 10.81 6.21
CA SER A 72 -3.18 10.46 6.53
C SER A 72 -2.20 11.57 6.14
N ASP A 73 -2.36 12.16 4.96
CA ASP A 73 -1.53 13.26 4.49
C ASP A 73 -1.71 14.53 5.36
N GLN A 74 -2.93 14.82 5.82
CA GLN A 74 -3.17 15.88 6.82
C GLN A 74 -2.44 15.59 8.14
N ALA A 75 -2.55 14.36 8.66
CA ALA A 75 -1.86 13.96 9.88
C ALA A 75 -0.34 14.11 9.76
N ILE A 76 0.24 13.69 8.63
CA ILE A 76 1.67 13.81 8.32
C ILE A 76 2.10 15.28 8.22
N GLY A 77 1.30 16.12 7.56
CA GLY A 77 1.57 17.55 7.45
C GLY A 77 1.61 18.27 8.80
N LEU A 78 0.75 17.85 9.73
CA LEU A 78 0.70 18.37 11.09
C LEU A 78 1.82 17.81 11.98
N ASN A 79 2.08 16.50 11.91
CA ASN A 79 3.15 15.85 12.64
C ASN A 79 3.72 14.65 11.86
N PRO A 80 4.89 14.80 11.21
CA PRO A 80 5.46 13.76 10.36
C PRO A 80 6.09 12.60 11.15
N ASN A 81 6.19 12.69 12.47
CA ASN A 81 6.85 11.69 13.32
C ASN A 81 5.88 10.63 13.90
N GLN A 82 4.63 10.60 13.42
CA GLN A 82 3.64 9.61 13.83
C GLN A 82 3.66 8.41 12.88
N SER A 83 4.23 7.28 13.31
CA SER A 83 4.31 6.04 12.51
C SER A 83 2.93 5.58 12.01
N GLY A 84 1.88 5.70 12.85
CA GLY A 84 0.51 5.35 12.49
C GLY A 84 -0.05 6.11 11.29
N ALA A 85 0.32 7.37 11.08
CA ALA A 85 -0.12 8.15 9.91
C ALA A 85 0.46 7.59 8.61
N TRP A 86 1.76 7.27 8.63
CA TRP A 86 2.46 6.64 7.51
C TRP A 86 1.96 5.22 7.24
N ASN A 87 1.65 4.45 8.29
CA ASN A 87 1.05 3.12 8.14
C ASN A 87 -0.33 3.17 7.50
N ASN A 88 -1.22 4.07 7.96
CA ASN A 88 -2.54 4.23 7.36
C ASN A 88 -2.47 4.69 5.89
N ARG A 89 -1.50 5.56 5.58
CA ARG A 89 -1.18 5.97 4.21
C ARG A 89 -0.76 4.77 3.36
N ALA A 90 0.18 3.95 3.85
CA ALA A 90 0.67 2.78 3.14
C ALA A 90 -0.44 1.78 2.82
N TYR A 91 -1.31 1.51 3.80
CA TYR A 91 -2.46 0.63 3.65
C TYR A 91 -3.42 1.16 2.57
N ALA A 92 -3.83 2.43 2.65
CA ALA A 92 -4.70 3.04 1.65
C ALA A 92 -4.10 2.94 0.24
N LEU A 93 -2.79 3.17 0.08
CA LEU A 93 -2.10 3.11 -1.20
C LEU A 93 -2.05 1.70 -1.80
N ILE A 94 -1.91 0.66 -0.98
CA ILE A 94 -2.00 -0.75 -1.45
C ILE A 94 -3.37 -0.99 -2.10
N HIS A 95 -4.44 -0.57 -1.43
CA HIS A 95 -5.80 -0.76 -1.92
C HIS A 95 -6.14 0.12 -3.12
N LEU A 96 -5.42 1.23 -3.31
CA LEU A 96 -5.48 2.08 -4.50
C LEU A 96 -4.55 1.61 -5.64
N GLY A 97 -3.78 0.52 -5.44
CA GLY A 97 -2.85 -0.01 -6.44
C GLY A 97 -1.57 0.82 -6.64
N ARG A 98 -1.25 1.74 -5.72
CA ARG A 98 -0.10 2.65 -5.77
C ARG A 98 1.04 2.08 -4.93
N TYR A 99 1.60 0.96 -5.38
CA TYR A 99 2.48 0.13 -4.56
C TYR A 99 3.84 0.77 -4.25
N GLU A 100 4.47 1.48 -5.20
CA GLU A 100 5.73 2.19 -4.95
C GLU A 100 5.58 3.25 -3.86
N GLU A 101 4.50 4.04 -3.91
CA GLU A 101 4.23 5.06 -2.89
C GLU A 101 3.88 4.44 -1.53
N SER A 102 3.29 3.23 -1.53
CA SER A 102 3.07 2.46 -0.31
C SER A 102 4.37 1.97 0.30
N LEU A 103 5.37 1.60 -0.52
CA LEU A 103 6.70 1.24 -0.01
C LEU A 103 7.35 2.42 0.70
N ASP A 104 7.34 3.60 0.09
CA ASP A 104 7.87 4.81 0.71
C ASP A 104 7.18 5.09 2.04
N ALA A 105 5.85 4.99 2.09
CA ALA A 105 5.09 5.19 3.32
C ALA A 105 5.39 4.13 4.38
N SER A 106 5.49 2.86 3.99
CA SER A 106 5.82 1.75 4.89
C SER A 106 7.22 1.91 5.47
N ASP A 107 8.21 2.28 4.64
CA ASP A 107 9.59 2.54 5.07
C ASP A 107 9.67 3.72 6.04
N ARG A 108 8.87 4.78 5.82
CA ARG A 108 8.76 5.88 6.78
C ARG A 108 8.14 5.41 8.09
N ALA A 109 7.07 4.62 8.07
CA ALA A 109 6.46 4.06 9.26
C ALA A 109 7.44 3.19 10.06
N ILE A 110 8.15 2.27 9.39
CA ILE A 110 9.18 1.40 9.99
C ILE A 110 10.33 2.22 10.57
N SER A 111 10.77 3.28 9.89
CA SER A 111 11.87 4.12 10.39
C SER A 111 11.52 4.86 11.70
N LEU A 112 10.24 5.16 11.90
CA LEU A 112 9.72 5.82 13.10
C LEU A 112 9.41 4.81 14.20
N ASP A 113 8.89 3.65 13.83
CA ASP A 113 8.57 2.55 14.74
C ASP A 113 8.91 1.19 14.08
N PRO A 114 10.12 0.66 14.31
CA PRO A 114 10.53 -0.62 13.77
C PRO A 114 9.76 -1.81 14.35
N ALA A 115 9.07 -1.63 15.47
CA ALA A 115 8.31 -2.65 16.17
C ALA A 115 6.82 -2.68 15.76
N LEU A 116 6.43 -1.92 14.74
CA LEU A 116 5.07 -1.90 14.18
C LEU A 116 4.90 -3.00 13.12
N PRO A 117 4.29 -4.16 13.44
CA PRO A 117 4.19 -5.28 12.50
C PRO A 117 3.38 -4.92 11.24
N GLU A 118 2.35 -4.08 11.35
CA GLU A 118 1.49 -3.66 10.24
C GLU A 118 2.27 -2.95 9.13
N ALA A 119 3.27 -2.14 9.48
CA ALA A 119 4.09 -1.44 8.49
C ALA A 119 4.97 -2.42 7.71
N TRP A 120 5.51 -3.45 8.38
CA TRP A 120 6.26 -4.53 7.72
C TRP A 120 5.36 -5.39 6.83
N ILE A 121 4.13 -5.67 7.26
CA ILE A 121 3.11 -6.38 6.47
C ILE A 121 2.79 -5.57 5.21
N ASN A 122 2.49 -4.28 5.35
CA ASN A 122 2.18 -3.39 4.24
C ASN A 122 3.34 -3.34 3.23
N LYS A 123 4.59 -3.24 3.72
CA LYS A 123 5.78 -3.33 2.87
C LYS A 123 5.85 -4.66 2.12
N GLY A 124 5.64 -5.79 2.81
CA GLY A 124 5.62 -7.12 2.21
C GLY A 124 4.56 -7.25 1.10
N THR A 125 3.34 -6.78 1.37
CA THR A 125 2.23 -6.79 0.41
C THR A 125 2.53 -5.94 -0.83
N ALA A 126 3.04 -4.74 -0.66
CA ALA A 126 3.43 -3.88 -1.78
C ALA A 126 4.57 -4.49 -2.60
N LEU A 127 5.58 -5.10 -1.96
CA LEU A 127 6.68 -5.79 -2.65
C LEU A 127 6.19 -7.01 -3.44
N ILE A 128 5.24 -7.78 -2.91
CA ILE A 128 4.60 -8.89 -3.64
C ILE A 128 3.90 -8.39 -4.90
N ALA A 129 3.12 -7.32 -4.77
CA ALA A 129 2.41 -6.72 -5.91
C ALA A 129 3.36 -6.21 -7.00
N LEU A 130 4.56 -5.78 -6.61
CA LEU A 130 5.64 -5.35 -7.50
C LEU A 130 6.54 -6.49 -8.01
N GLY A 131 6.28 -7.74 -7.62
CA GLY A 131 7.09 -8.90 -8.00
C GLY A 131 8.47 -8.96 -7.33
N ARG A 132 8.71 -8.16 -6.29
CA ARG A 132 9.98 -8.09 -5.53
C ARG A 132 9.98 -9.12 -4.40
N TYR A 133 9.88 -10.40 -4.77
CA TYR A 133 9.58 -11.49 -3.82
C TYR A 133 10.66 -11.74 -2.75
N ASN A 134 11.94 -11.57 -3.06
CA ASN A 134 13.01 -11.71 -2.04
C ASN A 134 12.85 -10.66 -0.93
N GLU A 135 12.64 -9.39 -1.30
CA GLU A 135 12.49 -8.31 -0.32
C GLU A 135 11.16 -8.45 0.44
N ALA A 136 10.09 -8.91 -0.23
CA ALA A 136 8.82 -9.22 0.42
C ALA A 136 8.97 -10.28 1.51
N LEU A 137 9.74 -11.34 1.22
CA LEU A 137 10.01 -12.42 2.16
C LEU A 137 10.73 -11.88 3.40
N ASP A 138 11.74 -11.03 3.23
CA ASP A 138 12.47 -10.41 4.33
C ASP A 138 11.56 -9.50 5.17
N ALA A 139 10.79 -8.62 4.54
CA ALA A 139 9.86 -7.73 5.23
C ALA A 139 8.80 -8.53 6.03
N SER A 140 8.25 -9.58 5.43
CA SER A 140 7.21 -10.40 6.05
C SER A 140 7.75 -11.29 7.18
N LYS A 141 9.03 -11.71 7.10
CA LYS A 141 9.71 -12.37 8.22
C LYS A 141 9.91 -11.43 9.40
N ASN A 142 10.32 -10.18 9.17
CA ASN A 142 10.39 -9.17 10.24
C ASN A 142 9.02 -8.97 10.91
N ALA A 143 7.94 -8.87 10.12
CA ALA A 143 6.58 -8.81 10.67
C ALA A 143 6.25 -10.03 11.55
N ALA A 144 6.57 -11.25 11.09
CA ALA A 144 6.32 -12.48 11.83
C ALA A 144 7.22 -12.69 13.05
N GLU A 145 8.40 -12.08 13.09
CA GLU A 145 9.26 -12.04 14.27
C GLU A 145 8.66 -11.16 15.38
N ILE A 146 8.03 -10.03 14.99
CA ILE A 146 7.36 -9.10 15.90
C ILE A 146 6.02 -9.68 16.38
N ASP A 147 5.19 -10.15 15.45
CA ASP A 147 3.92 -10.83 15.71
C ASP A 147 3.86 -12.21 15.03
N PRO A 148 4.25 -13.29 15.74
CA PRO A 148 4.21 -14.65 15.22
C PRO A 148 2.81 -15.17 14.90
N PHE A 149 1.74 -14.48 15.31
CA PHE A 149 0.36 -14.91 15.07
C PHE A 149 -0.27 -14.25 13.85
N SER A 150 0.35 -13.19 13.29
CA SER A 150 -0.12 -12.50 12.09
C SER A 150 -0.36 -13.47 10.92
N SER A 151 -1.62 -13.55 10.46
CA SER A 151 -1.99 -14.33 9.28
C SER A 151 -1.44 -13.71 8.00
N ASP A 152 -1.44 -12.38 7.92
CA ASP A 152 -1.03 -11.64 6.73
C ASP A 152 0.46 -11.77 6.49
N ALA A 153 1.28 -11.71 7.54
CA ALA A 153 2.72 -11.96 7.44
C ALA A 153 3.00 -13.38 6.93
N LYS A 154 2.29 -14.39 7.45
CA LYS A 154 2.44 -15.80 7.00
C LYS A 154 2.01 -16.00 5.56
N GLU A 155 0.91 -15.36 5.15
CA GLU A 155 0.43 -15.46 3.78
C GLU A 155 1.40 -14.77 2.81
N ASN A 156 1.92 -13.59 3.16
CA ASN A 156 2.93 -12.91 2.37
C ASN A 156 4.22 -13.75 2.23
N ILE A 157 4.70 -14.37 3.31
CA ILE A 157 5.83 -15.32 3.27
C ILE A 157 5.53 -16.45 2.27
N ARG A 158 4.36 -17.08 2.39
CA ARG A 158 3.94 -18.19 1.54
C ARG A 158 3.91 -17.81 0.06
N ILE A 159 3.32 -16.66 -0.27
CA ILE A 159 3.24 -16.15 -1.64
C ILE A 159 4.65 -15.87 -2.19
N ALA A 160 5.49 -15.21 -1.39
CA ALA A 160 6.86 -14.89 -1.79
C ALA A 160 7.70 -16.17 -2.02
N GLU A 161 7.63 -17.15 -1.12
CA GLU A 161 8.32 -18.43 -1.26
C GLU A 161 7.83 -19.22 -2.46
N ALA A 162 6.51 -19.26 -2.71
CA ALA A 162 5.95 -19.92 -3.87
C ALA A 162 6.48 -19.31 -5.17
N ALA A 163 6.49 -17.97 -5.26
CA ALA A 163 6.98 -17.27 -6.44
C ALA A 163 8.49 -17.47 -6.67
N LEU A 164 9.31 -17.53 -5.62
CA LEU A 164 10.75 -17.79 -5.72
C LEU A 164 11.06 -19.25 -6.09
N ASN A 165 10.20 -20.19 -5.73
CA ASN A 165 10.37 -21.61 -6.04
C ASN A 165 9.76 -22.02 -7.39
N THR A 166 8.96 -21.16 -8.03
CA THR A 166 8.52 -21.38 -9.41
C THR A 166 9.65 -21.02 -10.37
N PRO A 167 10.20 -21.97 -11.16
CA PRO A 167 11.18 -21.62 -12.18
C PRO A 167 10.55 -20.62 -13.16
N PRO A 168 11.29 -19.62 -13.65
CA PRO A 168 10.80 -18.73 -14.70
C PRO A 168 10.25 -19.60 -15.84
N PRO A 169 9.16 -19.20 -16.51
CA PRO A 169 8.61 -19.99 -17.61
C PRO A 169 9.75 -20.24 -18.58
N THR A 170 10.23 -21.49 -18.61
CA THR A 170 11.26 -21.88 -19.55
C THR A 170 10.61 -21.71 -20.91
N SER A 171 11.34 -21.18 -21.89
CA SER A 171 10.93 -21.11 -23.29
C SER A 171 10.56 -22.48 -23.90
N ALA A 172 10.58 -23.55 -23.10
CA ALA A 172 10.28 -24.94 -23.43
C ALA A 172 8.80 -25.33 -23.26
N SER A 173 7.91 -24.44 -22.79
CA SER A 173 6.45 -24.69 -22.79
C SER A 173 5.71 -24.14 -24.01
N ILE A 174 6.44 -23.69 -25.04
CA ILE A 174 5.86 -23.67 -26.39
C ILE A 174 5.88 -25.14 -26.84
N PRO A 175 4.74 -25.84 -26.97
CA PRO A 175 4.75 -27.13 -27.63
C PRO A 175 5.39 -26.92 -29.00
N PHE A 176 6.43 -27.72 -29.30
CA PHE A 176 7.06 -27.81 -30.62
C PHE A 176 6.01 -28.21 -31.67
N LEU A 177 5.17 -27.27 -32.08
CA LEU A 177 4.23 -27.44 -33.19
C LEU A 177 3.90 -26.11 -33.86
N VAL A 178 4.92 -25.27 -34.10
CA VAL A 178 4.89 -24.34 -35.24
C VAL A 178 6.28 -24.34 -35.90
N ILE A 179 6.63 -25.47 -36.50
CA ILE A 179 7.45 -25.50 -37.71
C ILE A 179 6.59 -26.23 -38.75
N LEU A 180 6.00 -25.45 -39.67
CA LEU A 180 5.93 -25.70 -41.12
C LEU A 180 4.74 -24.95 -41.75
N VAL A 181 4.90 -23.64 -42.01
CA VAL A 181 4.37 -23.03 -43.25
C VAL A 181 5.42 -22.07 -43.79
N ALA A 182 6.56 -22.62 -44.19
CA ALA A 182 7.50 -21.98 -45.12
C ALA A 182 7.52 -22.74 -46.45
N SER A 183 6.35 -23.21 -46.90
CA SER A 183 6.18 -24.01 -48.13
C SER A 183 5.01 -23.53 -49.00
N VAL A 184 4.74 -22.22 -49.05
CA VAL A 184 3.73 -21.63 -49.97
C VAL A 184 4.34 -20.72 -51.04
N PHE A 185 5.67 -20.69 -51.22
CA PHE A 185 6.28 -20.24 -52.47
C PHE A 185 7.46 -21.19 -52.73
N GLY A 186 7.35 -22.25 -53.52
CA GLY A 186 6.78 -22.28 -54.86
C GLY A 186 7.87 -21.85 -55.84
N ALA A 187 8.65 -22.83 -56.31
CA ALA A 187 9.50 -22.87 -57.50
C ALA A 187 9.82 -21.53 -58.22
N GLY A 188 11.10 -21.14 -58.20
CA GLY A 188 11.57 -20.02 -59.02
C GLY A 188 13.08 -19.83 -59.06
N LEU A 189 13.88 -20.90 -59.21
CA LEU A 189 15.30 -20.75 -59.55
C LEU A 189 15.73 -21.81 -60.58
N MET A 190 15.49 -21.51 -61.86
CA MET A 190 16.25 -22.06 -62.99
C MET A 190 16.27 -21.03 -64.11
N ALA A 191 17.43 -20.41 -64.32
CA ALA A 191 18.08 -20.25 -65.63
C ALA A 191 19.18 -19.18 -65.54
N LEU A 192 20.41 -19.60 -65.23
CA LEU A 192 21.58 -18.93 -65.80
C LEU A 192 21.63 -19.32 -67.28
N THR A 193 21.45 -18.37 -68.19
CA THR A 193 22.05 -18.43 -69.53
C THR A 193 22.66 -17.08 -69.88
N THR A 194 23.98 -17.03 -69.69
CA THR A 194 25.04 -16.52 -70.57
C THR A 194 24.69 -15.60 -71.76
N LYS A 195 25.58 -14.59 -71.95
CA LYS A 195 25.86 -13.74 -73.15
C LYS A 195 24.98 -12.48 -73.29
N ALA A 196 25.45 -11.33 -73.76
CA ALA A 196 26.76 -10.74 -74.08
C ALA A 196 26.50 -9.25 -74.40
N ARG A 197 27.57 -8.42 -74.43
CA ARG A 197 27.77 -7.18 -75.23
C ARG A 197 26.55 -6.62 -75.98
N ILE A 198 26.22 -5.32 -75.94
CA ILE A 198 27.03 -4.13 -76.28
C ILE A 198 26.48 -2.94 -75.48
#